data_AF-A0A7S0EQ03-F1
#
_entry.id   AF-A0A7S0EQ03-F1
#
_cell.length_a   1.000
_cell.length_b   1.000
_cell.length_c   1.000
_cell.angle_alpha   90.00
_cell.angle_beta   90.00
_cell.angle_gamma   90.00
#
_symmetry.space_group_name_H-M   'P 1'
#
loop_
_entity.id
_entity.type
_entity.pdbx_description
1 polymer ?
#
loop_
_entity_poly.entity_id
_entity_poly.type
_entity_poly.pdbx_seq_one_letter_code
_entity_poly.pdbx_strand_id
1 'polypeptide(L)'
;VNRDDSRYFEDIMTFEDLEDVLCNAMDDEEFGEILFFKNQQQTHYENAFRAFLDDASVVLNHVDKQWPAINEVCQKLETRFPHAFCNMYLTPPGSQAVHPHSDDRDVLLIQIWGTKEWLIYGAPQVLPFSDEQVGKSGQRLADDKIGPV
;
A
#
# COMPACT_ATOMS: atom_id res chain seq x y z
N VAL A 1 3.10 5.06 22.26
CA VAL A 1 3.25 4.19 21.07
C VAL A 1 4.39 3.23 21.36
N ASN A 2 4.12 1.93 21.48
CA ASN A 2 5.15 0.93 21.74
C ASN A 2 5.49 0.22 20.43
N ARG A 3 6.39 0.81 19.64
CA ARG A 3 6.73 0.30 18.29
C ARG A 3 7.60 -0.97 18.32
N ASP A 4 8.11 -1.34 19.48
CA ASP A 4 8.87 -2.59 19.67
C ASP A 4 7.95 -3.79 19.96
N ASP A 5 6.65 -3.54 20.17
CA ASP A 5 5.64 -4.58 20.28
C ASP A 5 5.08 -4.89 18.90
N SER A 6 5.39 -6.08 18.37
CA SER A 6 4.89 -6.54 17.08
C SER A 6 3.36 -6.65 17.02
N ARG A 7 2.70 -6.60 18.17
CA ARG A 7 1.24 -6.70 18.31
C ARG A 7 0.56 -5.34 18.48
N TYR A 8 1.31 -4.24 18.43
CA TYR A 8 0.80 -2.91 18.72
C TYR A 8 -0.37 -2.47 17.82
N PHE A 9 -0.50 -3.05 16.63
CA PHE A 9 -1.57 -2.75 15.67
C PHE A 9 -2.56 -3.90 15.45
N GLU A 10 -2.55 -4.95 16.29
CA GLU A 10 -3.51 -6.06 16.20
C GLU A 10 -4.96 -5.62 16.45
N ASP A 11 -5.19 -4.48 17.09
CA ASP A 11 -6.51 -3.87 17.26
C ASP A 11 -7.06 -3.25 15.96
N ILE A 12 -6.18 -2.98 14.99
CA ILE A 12 -6.55 -2.45 13.67
C ILE A 12 -6.70 -3.59 12.66
N MET A 13 -5.74 -4.52 12.63
CA MET A 13 -5.74 -5.65 11.70
C MET A 13 -4.77 -6.74 12.19
N THR A 14 -5.26 -7.97 12.28
CA THR A 14 -4.45 -9.17 12.52
C THR A 14 -4.04 -9.84 11.20
N PHE A 15 -3.19 -10.87 11.28
CA PHE A 15 -2.87 -11.67 10.10
C PHE A 15 -4.05 -12.55 9.67
N GLU A 16 -4.87 -12.99 10.62
CA GLU A 16 -6.07 -13.78 10.39
C GLU A 16 -7.14 -12.98 9.65
N ASP A 17 -7.27 -11.68 9.93
CA ASP A 17 -8.22 -10.79 9.25
C ASP A 17 -7.91 -10.61 7.75
N LEU A 18 -6.66 -10.87 7.34
CA LEU A 18 -6.21 -10.67 5.95
C LEU A 18 -7.00 -11.53 4.96
N GLU A 19 -7.36 -12.76 5.34
CA GLU A 19 -8.14 -13.65 4.48
C GLU A 19 -9.53 -13.05 4.21
N ASP A 20 -10.21 -12.61 5.26
CA ASP A 20 -11.55 -12.00 5.16
C ASP A 20 -11.51 -10.70 4.33
N VAL A 21 -10.52 -9.84 4.57
CA VAL A 21 -10.35 -8.60 3.79
C VAL A 21 -10.13 -8.90 2.31
N LEU A 22 -9.27 -9.87 1.97
CA LEU A 22 -9.01 -10.23 0.57
C LEU A 22 -10.24 -10.89 -0.07
N CYS A 23 -10.96 -11.76 0.63
CA CYS A 23 -12.18 -12.38 0.13
C CYS A 23 -13.26 -11.32 -0.14
N ASN A 24 -13.51 -10.41 0.81
CA ASN A 24 -14.47 -9.31 0.63
C ASN A 24 -14.11 -8.44 -0.59
N ALA A 25 -12.83 -8.18 -0.81
CA ALA A 25 -12.36 -7.38 -1.93
C ALA A 25 -12.46 -8.06 -3.30
N MET A 26 -12.47 -9.40 -3.35
CA MET A 26 -12.66 -10.14 -4.58
C MET A 26 -14.14 -10.32 -4.94
N ASP A 27 -15.02 -10.30 -3.94
CA ASP A 27 -16.46 -10.46 -4.13
C ASP A 27 -17.13 -9.18 -4.61
N ASP A 28 -16.61 -8.00 -4.25
CA ASP A 28 -17.23 -6.72 -4.58
C ASP A 28 -16.22 -5.56 -4.78
N GLU A 29 -16.04 -5.19 -6.06
CA GLU A 29 -15.16 -4.10 -6.48
C GLU A 29 -15.68 -2.70 -6.07
N GLU A 30 -16.96 -2.55 -5.68
CA GLU A 30 -17.51 -1.26 -5.22
C GLU A 30 -16.81 -0.80 -3.92
N PHE A 31 -16.36 -1.76 -3.12
CA PHE A 31 -15.73 -1.49 -1.83
C PHE A 31 -14.20 -1.41 -1.90
N GLY A 32 -13.57 -1.68 -3.03
CA GLY A 32 -12.11 -1.61 -3.14
C GLY A 32 -11.60 -2.26 -4.41
N GLU A 33 -10.47 -1.76 -4.91
CA GLU A 33 -9.83 -2.30 -6.11
C GLU A 33 -8.59 -3.09 -5.71
N ILE A 34 -8.51 -4.35 -6.14
CA ILE A 34 -7.30 -5.16 -6.00
C ILE A 34 -6.42 -4.98 -7.24
N LEU A 35 -5.19 -4.58 -7.02
CA LEU A 35 -4.15 -4.46 -8.02
C LEU A 35 -3.04 -5.48 -7.77
N PHE A 36 -2.55 -6.09 -8.85
CA PHE A 36 -1.46 -7.07 -8.77
C PHE A 36 -0.21 -6.54 -9.45
N PHE A 37 0.94 -6.79 -8.81
CA PHE A 37 2.23 -6.38 -9.34
C PHE A 37 3.25 -7.50 -9.28
N LYS A 38 3.86 -7.82 -10.42
CA LYS A 38 4.94 -8.80 -10.53
C LYS A 38 6.08 -8.20 -11.35
N ASN A 39 7.31 -8.40 -10.89
CA ASN A 39 8.51 -7.85 -11.52
C ASN A 39 8.39 -6.32 -11.76
N GLN A 40 7.87 -5.59 -10.77
CA GLN A 40 7.70 -4.13 -10.81
C GLN A 40 6.72 -3.62 -11.89
N GLN A 41 5.87 -4.49 -12.43
CA GLN A 41 4.86 -4.18 -13.44
C GLN A 41 3.48 -4.63 -12.97
N GLN A 42 2.46 -3.82 -13.27
CA GLN A 42 1.08 -4.21 -13.02
C GLN A 42 0.70 -5.38 -13.95
N THR A 43 -0.03 -6.34 -13.40
CA THR A 43 -0.44 -7.56 -14.12
C THR A 43 -1.81 -8.02 -13.65
N HIS A 44 -2.30 -9.13 -14.20
CA HIS A 44 -3.60 -9.70 -13.88
C HIS A 44 -3.44 -11.09 -13.27
N TYR A 45 -4.23 -11.34 -12.24
CA TYR A 45 -4.39 -12.64 -11.59
C TYR A 45 -5.87 -12.95 -11.40
N GLU A 46 -6.19 -14.24 -11.28
CA GLU A 46 -7.54 -14.70 -10.99
C GLU A 46 -7.98 -14.34 -9.57
N ASN A 47 -7.07 -14.42 -8.59
CA ASN A 47 -7.32 -14.07 -7.20
C ASN A 47 -6.03 -13.68 -6.47
N ALA A 48 -6.19 -13.01 -5.32
CA ALA A 48 -5.08 -12.52 -4.51
C ALA A 48 -4.18 -13.63 -3.95
N PHE A 49 -4.73 -14.78 -3.57
CA PHE A 49 -3.94 -15.90 -3.07
C PHE A 49 -3.00 -16.47 -4.13
N ARG A 50 -3.49 -16.60 -5.37
CA ARG A 50 -2.69 -17.08 -6.49
C ARG A 50 -1.60 -16.08 -6.86
N ALA A 51 -1.90 -14.78 -6.82
CA ALA A 51 -0.92 -13.74 -7.01
C ALA A 51 0.20 -13.84 -5.97
N PHE A 52 -0.15 -13.92 -4.69
CA PHE A 52 0.80 -14.00 -3.59
C PHE A 52 1.70 -15.25 -3.68
N LEU A 53 1.10 -16.41 -3.97
CA LEU A 53 1.85 -17.68 -4.15
C LEU A 53 2.74 -17.70 -5.39
N ASP A 54 2.54 -16.77 -6.32
CA ASP A 54 3.34 -16.61 -7.54
C ASP A 54 4.26 -15.36 -7.45
N ASP A 55 4.67 -14.99 -6.23
CA ASP A 55 5.59 -13.89 -5.93
C ASP A 55 5.11 -12.49 -6.38
N ALA A 56 3.83 -12.33 -6.68
CA ALA A 56 3.24 -11.03 -7.00
C ALA A 56 2.78 -10.33 -5.73
N SER A 57 3.03 -9.02 -5.66
CA SER A 57 2.45 -8.17 -4.63
C SER A 57 0.98 -7.89 -4.92
N VAL A 58 0.18 -7.86 -3.87
CA VAL A 58 -1.24 -7.50 -3.88
C VAL A 58 -1.39 -6.14 -3.22
N VAL A 59 -2.04 -5.21 -3.90
CA VAL A 59 -2.39 -3.89 -3.37
C VAL A 59 -3.90 -3.78 -3.35
N LEU A 60 -4.46 -3.42 -2.21
CA LEU A 60 -5.89 -3.16 -2.07
C LEU A 60 -6.09 -1.67 -1.83
N ASN A 61 -6.68 -1.00 -2.80
CA ASN A 61 -7.04 0.41 -2.69
C ASN A 61 -8.30 0.56 -1.84
N HIS A 62 -8.32 1.60 -0.99
CA HIS A 62 -9.46 1.94 -0.14
C HIS A 62 -9.92 0.82 0.80
N VAL A 63 -8.99 0.15 1.49
CA VAL A 63 -9.34 -0.88 2.49
C VAL A 63 -10.20 -0.31 3.63
N ASP A 64 -10.18 1.02 3.83
CA ASP A 64 -11.08 1.74 4.74
C ASP A 64 -12.57 1.61 4.39
N LYS A 65 -12.93 1.23 3.16
CA LYS A 65 -14.32 0.96 2.77
C LYS A 65 -14.78 -0.46 3.12
N GLN A 66 -13.83 -1.38 3.33
CA GLN A 66 -14.10 -2.80 3.58
C GLN A 66 -13.86 -3.20 5.03
N TRP A 67 -12.92 -2.54 5.72
CA TRP A 67 -12.50 -2.93 7.05
C TRP A 67 -12.85 -1.86 8.10
N PRO A 68 -13.82 -2.13 9.01
CA PRO A 68 -14.34 -1.15 9.96
C PRO A 68 -13.28 -0.51 10.86
N ALA A 69 -12.29 -1.27 11.33
CA ALA A 69 -11.25 -0.75 12.21
C ALA A 69 -10.34 0.27 11.50
N ILE A 70 -10.02 0.02 10.22
CA ILE A 70 -9.26 0.98 9.40
C ILE A 70 -10.12 2.22 9.10
N ASN A 71 -11.40 2.02 8.81
CA ASN A 71 -12.34 3.13 8.62
C ASN A 71 -12.35 4.07 9.84
N GLU A 72 -12.41 3.52 11.04
CA GLU A 72 -12.38 4.30 12.28
C GLU A 72 -11.07 5.08 12.43
N VAL A 73 -9.93 4.50 12.03
CA VAL A 73 -8.63 5.19 12.02
C VAL A 73 -8.65 6.36 11.04
N CYS A 74 -9.13 6.16 9.81
CA CYS A 74 -9.27 7.21 8.81
C CYS A 74 -10.18 8.35 9.30
N GLN A 75 -11.36 8.04 9.85
CA GLN A 75 -12.27 9.04 10.41
C GLN A 75 -11.63 9.86 11.54
N LYS A 76 -10.84 9.22 12.41
CA LYS A 76 -10.10 9.94 13.47
C LYS A 76 -9.04 10.87 12.88
N LEU A 77 -8.33 10.45 11.82
CA LEU A 77 -7.35 11.30 11.14
C LEU A 77 -8.02 12.50 10.45
N GLU A 78 -9.22 12.34 9.91
CA GLU A 78 -10.00 13.42 9.28
C GLU A 78 -10.43 14.53 10.26
N THR A 79 -10.35 14.29 11.58
CA THR A 79 -10.50 15.37 12.57
C THR A 79 -9.37 16.40 12.52
N ARG A 80 -8.22 16.05 11.90
CA ARG A 80 -7.02 16.88 11.82
C ARG A 80 -6.55 17.16 10.39
N PHE A 81 -6.85 16.27 9.45
CA PHE A 81 -6.46 16.36 8.04
C PHE A 81 -7.71 16.48 7.14
N PRO A 82 -7.62 17.14 5.96
CA PRO A 82 -8.80 17.35 5.12
C PRO A 82 -9.44 16.06 4.59
N HIS A 83 -8.64 15.01 4.43
CA HIS A 83 -9.08 13.72 3.91
C HIS A 83 -8.09 12.63 4.33
N ALA A 84 -8.58 11.45 4.69
CA ALA A 84 -7.75 10.28 4.96
C ALA A 84 -8.42 9.02 4.42
N PHE A 85 -7.65 8.19 3.72
CA PHE A 85 -8.04 6.87 3.25
C PHE A 85 -6.84 5.94 3.39
N CYS A 86 -7.06 4.63 3.27
CA CYS A 86 -6.00 3.65 3.48
C CYS A 86 -5.91 2.68 2.31
N ASN A 87 -4.67 2.41 1.89
CA ASN A 87 -4.35 1.32 0.98
C ASN A 87 -3.57 0.25 1.75
N MET A 88 -3.87 -1.02 1.47
CA MET A 88 -3.15 -2.15 2.05
C MET A 88 -2.19 -2.75 1.02
N TYR A 89 -1.00 -3.15 1.48
CA TYR A 89 0.04 -3.73 0.63
C TYR A 89 0.50 -5.06 1.22
N LEU A 90 0.30 -6.14 0.46
CA LEU A 90 0.79 -7.48 0.78
C LEU A 90 1.86 -7.88 -0.23
N THR A 91 3.09 -8.09 0.22
CA THR A 91 4.25 -8.38 -0.64
C THR A 91 4.92 -9.69 -0.19
N PRO A 92 5.03 -10.70 -1.07
CA PRO A 92 5.78 -11.93 -0.80
C PRO A 92 7.27 -11.67 -0.48
N PRO A 93 7.94 -12.54 0.29
CA PRO A 93 9.37 -12.43 0.55
C PRO A 93 10.20 -12.36 -0.73
N GLY A 94 11.18 -11.46 -0.79
CA GLY A 94 12.10 -11.34 -1.93
C GLY A 94 11.51 -10.69 -3.18
N SER A 95 10.29 -10.16 -3.12
CA SER A 95 9.66 -9.46 -4.24
C SER A 95 9.47 -7.96 -3.97
N GLN A 96 9.20 -7.20 -5.04
CA GLN A 96 8.97 -5.76 -5.00
C GLN A 96 7.82 -5.40 -5.95
N ALA A 97 6.84 -4.64 -5.44
CA ALA A 97 5.64 -4.27 -6.18
C ALA A 97 5.92 -3.28 -7.32
N VAL A 98 6.63 -2.19 -7.07
CA VAL A 98 6.83 -1.10 -8.04
C VAL A 98 8.23 -0.50 -7.94
N HIS A 99 8.68 0.13 -9.02
CA HIS A 99 9.90 0.94 -9.03
C HIS A 99 9.79 2.15 -8.08
N PRO A 100 10.92 2.78 -7.70
CA PRO A 100 10.92 4.06 -6.99
C PRO A 100 10.05 5.11 -7.70
N HIS A 101 9.19 5.78 -6.95
CA HIS A 101 8.20 6.73 -7.44
C HIS A 101 7.89 7.78 -6.38
N SER A 102 7.18 8.84 -6.77
CA SER A 102 6.62 9.83 -5.86
C SER A 102 5.10 9.86 -5.98
N ASP A 103 4.43 10.14 -4.85
CA ASP A 103 2.98 10.34 -4.77
C ASP A 103 2.63 11.84 -4.70
N ASP A 104 1.37 12.16 -5.01
CA ASP A 104 0.77 13.48 -4.81
C ASP A 104 0.10 13.63 -3.42
N ARG A 105 0.42 12.74 -2.48
CA ARG A 105 -0.19 12.66 -1.14
C ARG A 105 0.87 12.61 -0.06
N ASP A 106 0.52 13.14 1.11
CA ASP A 106 1.22 12.80 2.35
C ASP A 106 0.84 11.37 2.77
N VAL A 107 1.85 10.54 3.08
CA VAL A 107 1.64 9.12 3.41
C VAL A 107 2.13 8.81 4.82
N LEU A 108 1.28 8.14 5.60
CA LEU A 108 1.66 7.50 6.86
C LEU A 108 1.81 5.99 6.61
N LEU A 109 3.00 5.45 6.84
CA LEU A 109 3.28 4.02 6.71
C LEU A 109 3.08 3.32 8.06
N ILE A 110 2.27 2.26 8.07
CA ILE A 110 2.00 1.42 9.24
C ILE A 110 2.37 -0.02 8.87
N GLN A 111 3.42 -0.57 9.50
CA GLN A 111 3.81 -1.97 9.35
C GLN A 111 2.97 -2.83 10.31
N ILE A 112 2.13 -3.71 9.77
CA ILE A 112 1.23 -4.57 10.55
C ILE A 112 1.77 -6.00 10.74
N TRP A 113 2.43 -6.57 9.73
CA TRP A 113 2.94 -7.93 9.76
C TRP A 113 4.24 -8.07 8.96
N GLY A 114 5.16 -8.90 9.43
CA GLY A 114 6.45 -9.12 8.77
C GLY A 114 7.35 -7.88 8.76
N THR A 115 8.27 -7.81 7.80
CA THR A 115 9.23 -6.72 7.67
C THR A 115 9.36 -6.28 6.23
N LYS A 116 9.61 -5.00 5.99
CA LYS A 116 9.88 -4.45 4.67
C LYS A 116 11.02 -3.44 4.74
N GLU A 117 11.95 -3.51 3.80
CA GLU A 117 13.00 -2.51 3.65
C GLU A 117 12.45 -1.31 2.89
N TRP A 118 12.58 -0.12 3.47
CA TRP A 118 12.14 1.13 2.88
C TRP A 118 13.34 2.01 2.58
N LEU A 119 13.47 2.42 1.33
CA LEU A 119 14.40 3.45 0.88
C LEU A 119 13.58 4.69 0.53
N ILE A 120 13.82 5.78 1.27
CA ILE A 120 13.13 7.07 1.09
C ILE A 120 14.17 8.08 0.62
N TYR A 121 13.91 8.70 -0.52
CA TYR A 121 14.81 9.66 -1.15
C TYR A 121 14.29 11.09 -0.95
N GLY A 122 15.18 12.07 -1.09
CA GLY A 122 14.78 13.46 -1.20
C GLY A 122 13.87 13.67 -2.40
N ALA A 123 12.72 14.31 -2.19
CA ALA A 123 11.71 14.44 -3.23
C ALA A 123 12.27 15.20 -4.46
N PRO A 124 12.14 14.66 -5.69
CA PRO A 124 12.59 15.34 -6.90
C PRO A 124 11.76 16.61 -7.18
N GLN A 125 10.52 16.64 -6.68
CA GLN A 125 9.61 17.77 -6.70
C GLN A 125 8.90 17.90 -5.35
N VAL A 126 8.83 19.13 -4.83
CA VAL A 126 8.14 19.43 -3.57
C VAL A 126 6.67 19.72 -3.86
N LEU A 127 5.77 19.03 -3.15
CA LEU A 127 4.31 19.18 -3.27
C LEU A 127 3.80 19.02 -4.72
N PRO A 128 4.07 17.87 -5.38
CA PRO A 128 3.64 17.66 -6.76
C PRO A 128 2.11 17.58 -6.86
N PHE A 129 1.55 18.13 -7.95
CA PHE A 129 0.19 17.82 -8.37
C PHE A 129 0.09 16.38 -8.90
N SER A 130 -1.15 15.90 -9.08
CA SER A 130 -1.40 14.52 -9.52
C SER A 130 -0.72 14.16 -10.84
N ASP A 131 -0.62 15.11 -11.77
CA ASP A 131 0.03 14.96 -13.08
C ASP A 131 1.56 15.17 -13.05
N GLU A 132 2.11 15.56 -11.90
CA GLU A 132 3.55 15.77 -11.68
C GLU A 132 4.23 14.60 -10.94
N GLN A 133 3.46 13.56 -10.61
CA GLN A 133 4.00 12.32 -10.03
C GLN A 133 4.98 11.63 -10.99
N VAL A 134 6.10 11.15 -10.47
CA VAL A 134 7.14 10.48 -11.25
C VAL A 134 7.25 9.00 -10.85
N GLY A 135 7.67 8.14 -11.78
CA GLY A 135 7.89 6.71 -11.52
C GLY A 135 6.62 5.83 -11.52
N LYS A 136 5.51 6.36 -12.06
CA LYS A 136 4.22 5.66 -12.14
C LYS A 136 4.11 4.77 -13.39
N SER A 137 3.08 3.92 -13.42
CA SER A 137 2.71 3.11 -14.60
C SER A 137 3.84 2.24 -15.18
N GLY A 138 4.67 1.67 -14.30
CA GLY A 138 5.79 0.81 -14.69
C GLY A 138 7.01 1.56 -15.25
N GLN A 139 6.99 2.90 -15.28
CA GLN A 139 8.12 3.70 -15.73
C GLN A 139 9.19 3.75 -14.64
N ARG A 140 10.33 3.09 -14.87
CA ARG A 140 11.50 3.23 -14.00
C ARG A 140 12.14 4.60 -14.19
N LEU A 141 12.34 5.33 -13.09
CA LEU A 141 13.16 6.54 -13.08
C LEU A 141 14.63 6.19 -13.25
N ALA A 142 15.36 7.01 -14.01
CA ALA A 142 16.82 6.93 -14.02
C ALA A 142 17.36 7.25 -12.62
N ASP A 143 18.48 6.62 -12.25
CA ASP A 143 18.98 6.68 -10.86
C ASP A 143 19.31 8.12 -10.41
N ASP A 144 19.74 8.99 -11.35
CA ASP A 144 19.98 10.42 -11.11
C ASP A 144 18.70 11.26 -10.97
N LYS A 145 17.52 10.66 -11.19
CA LYS A 145 16.19 11.30 -11.11
C LYS A 145 15.36 10.85 -9.90
N ILE A 146 15.79 9.81 -9.18
CA ILE A 146 15.06 9.30 -7.99
C ILE A 146 15.17 10.31 -6.83
N GLY A 147 16.26 11.07 -6.77
CA GLY A 147 16.59 11.98 -5.69
C GLY A 147 17.77 11.48 -4.85
N PRO A 148 18.34 12.33 -3.97
CA PRO A 148 19.43 11.91 -3.08
C PRO A 148 18.92 10.94 -2.00
N VAL A 149 19.79 10.04 -1.56
CA VAL A 149 19.61 9.23 -0.33
C VAL A 149 19.93 10.08 0.90
#